data_AF-A0AAN6GZ66-F1
#
_entry.id   AF-A0AAN6GZ66-F1
#
_cell.length_a   1.000
_cell.length_b   1.000
_cell.length_c   1.000
_cell.angle_alpha   90.00
_cell.angle_beta   90.00
_cell.angle_gamma   90.00
#
_symmetry.space_group_name_H-M   'P 1'
#
loop_
_entity.id
_entity.type
_entity.pdbx_description
1 polymer ?
#
loop_
_entity_poly.entity_id
_entity_poly.type
_entity_poly.pdbx_seq_one_letter_code
_entity_poly.pdbx_strand_id
1 'polypeptide(L)'
;MLSIKPSTQSWLEPSNFNSNLSAMIWVVQLLFFFDSAHKEKLGKGNTLTLIKQYCERFLQQTVETPMGEILRWRLLLFRVSKDTVGDHEAFWDEAEQVLTYEDVELHMDHIPMLLESEYRDCRRLLYDDLMFGVTDVHRMHAWALKDSANVDTVGWSFIQHREN
;
A
#
# COMPACT_ATOMS: atom_id res chain seq x y z
N MET A 1 -19.35 19.63 -8.43
CA MET A 1 -18.44 18.57 -8.91
C MET A 1 -17.28 18.49 -7.93
N LEU A 2 -17.42 17.70 -6.86
CA LEU A 2 -16.49 17.64 -5.71
C LEU A 2 -15.42 16.55 -5.85
N SER A 3 -15.35 15.93 -7.02
CA SER A 3 -14.52 14.76 -7.32
C SER A 3 -13.20 15.10 -8.01
N ILE A 4 -12.92 16.39 -8.26
CA ILE A 4 -11.68 16.87 -8.87
C ILE A 4 -10.97 17.80 -7.88
N LYS A 5 -9.68 17.55 -7.64
CA LYS A 5 -8.83 18.37 -6.77
C LYS A 5 -8.49 19.67 -7.51
N PRO A 6 -8.88 20.87 -7.01
CA PRO A 6 -8.73 22.12 -7.78
C PRO A 6 -7.29 22.51 -8.09
N SER A 7 -6.34 22.07 -7.25
CA SER A 7 -4.92 22.41 -7.39
C SER A 7 -4.18 21.55 -8.42
N THR A 8 -4.65 20.33 -8.68
CA THR A 8 -3.96 19.35 -9.54
C THR A 8 -4.81 18.90 -10.73
N GLN A 9 -6.09 19.30 -10.80
CA GLN A 9 -7.08 18.81 -11.76
C GLN A 9 -7.23 17.28 -11.83
N SER A 10 -6.69 16.55 -10.86
CA SER A 10 -6.78 15.10 -10.78
C SER A 10 -8.07 14.68 -10.05
N TRP A 11 -8.54 13.47 -10.35
CA TRP A 11 -9.62 12.84 -9.60
C TRP A 11 -9.20 12.65 -8.14
N LEU A 12 -10.10 12.93 -7.20
CA LEU A 12 -9.87 12.65 -5.80
C LEU A 12 -10.01 11.14 -5.56
N GLU A 13 -8.93 10.51 -5.13
CA GLU A 13 -8.96 9.11 -4.70
C GLU A 13 -9.98 8.89 -3.56
N PRO A 14 -10.60 7.70 -3.50
CA PRO A 14 -11.46 7.29 -2.37
C PRO A 14 -10.78 7.45 -1.00
N SER A 15 -9.46 7.28 -0.94
CA SER A 15 -8.61 7.47 0.24
C SER A 15 -8.73 8.89 0.84
N ASN A 16 -8.82 9.91 0.00
CA ASN A 16 -8.94 11.31 0.40
C ASN A 16 -10.30 11.62 1.04
N PHE A 17 -11.36 10.96 0.56
CA PHE A 17 -12.69 11.10 1.16
C PHE A 17 -12.77 10.42 2.53
N ASN A 18 -12.07 9.29 2.73
CA ASN A 18 -11.97 8.63 4.03
C ASN A 18 -11.36 9.53 5.12
N SER A 19 -10.35 10.32 4.78
CA SER A 19 -9.73 11.28 5.71
C SER A 19 -10.73 12.35 6.16
N ASN A 20 -11.46 12.95 5.22
CA ASN A 20 -12.47 13.97 5.52
C ASN A 20 -13.62 13.43 6.38
N LEU A 21 -14.14 12.24 6.07
CA LEU A 21 -15.19 11.61 6.89
C LEU A 21 -14.68 11.28 8.30
N SER A 22 -13.42 10.88 8.43
CA SER A 22 -12.79 10.63 9.74
C SER A 22 -12.71 11.90 10.59
N ALA A 23 -12.35 13.03 9.99
CA ALA A 23 -12.34 14.32 10.67
C ALA A 23 -13.74 14.73 11.15
N MET A 24 -14.77 14.56 10.32
CA MET A 24 -16.16 14.85 10.70
C MET A 24 -16.64 13.97 11.86
N ILE A 25 -16.36 12.66 11.82
CA ILE A 25 -16.70 11.73 12.90
C ILE A 25 -16.04 12.19 14.21
N TRP A 26 -14.77 12.57 14.17
CA TRP A 26 -14.03 13.00 15.35
C TRP A 26 -14.60 14.29 15.95
N VAL A 27 -14.96 15.27 15.11
CA VAL A 27 -15.62 16.51 15.58
C VAL A 27 -16.94 16.20 16.29
N VAL A 28 -17.77 15.32 15.74
CA VAL A 28 -19.04 14.94 16.38
C VAL A 28 -18.82 14.22 17.71
N GLN A 29 -17.83 13.32 17.78
CA GLN A 29 -17.44 12.66 19.03
C GLN A 29 -17.02 13.67 20.10
N LEU A 30 -16.25 14.69 19.73
CA LEU A 30 -15.87 15.78 20.64
C LEU A 30 -17.07 16.59 21.11
N LEU A 31 -18.02 16.91 20.23
CA LEU A 31 -19.23 17.64 20.61
C LEU A 31 -20.07 16.84 21.63
N PHE A 32 -20.24 15.54 21.43
CA PHE A 32 -20.94 14.68 22.39
C PHE A 32 -20.21 14.55 23.71
N PHE A 33 -18.89 14.43 23.69
CA PHE A 33 -18.09 14.42 24.92
C PHE A 33 -18.22 15.74 25.68
N PHE A 34 -18.08 16.87 24.98
CA PHE A 34 -18.21 18.20 25.57
C PHE A 34 -19.57 18.44 26.21
N ASP A 35 -20.67 18.13 25.49
CA ASP A 35 -22.03 18.27 26.02
C ASP A 35 -22.28 17.34 27.22
N SER A 36 -21.80 16.10 27.16
CA SER A 36 -21.93 15.14 28.27
C SER A 36 -21.19 15.62 29.52
N ALA A 37 -19.93 16.06 29.37
CA ALA A 37 -19.14 16.62 30.46
C ALA A 37 -19.75 17.90 31.03
N HIS A 38 -20.34 18.74 30.18
CA HIS A 38 -21.04 19.95 30.62
C HIS A 38 -22.30 19.61 31.43
N LYS A 39 -23.08 18.63 30.99
CA LYS A 39 -24.28 18.17 31.72
C LYS A 39 -23.94 17.55 33.06
N GLU A 40 -22.84 16.80 33.15
CA GLU A 40 -22.36 16.26 34.43
C GLU A 40 -21.99 17.38 35.41
N LYS A 41 -21.30 18.42 34.95
CA LYS A 41 -21.01 19.62 35.78
C LYS A 41 -22.28 20.30 36.29
N LEU A 42 -23.38 20.23 35.55
CA LEU A 42 -24.69 20.76 35.95
C LEU A 42 -25.52 19.77 36.80
N GLY A 43 -24.98 18.60 37.16
CA GLY A 43 -25.67 17.57 37.93
C GLY A 43 -26.77 16.84 37.15
N LYS A 44 -26.76 16.90 35.81
CA LYS A 44 -27.81 16.35 34.93
C LYS A 44 -27.56 14.91 34.45
N GLY A 45 -26.71 14.18 35.16
CA GLY A 45 -26.35 12.79 34.84
C GLY A 45 -24.84 12.57 34.78
N ASN A 46 -24.44 11.32 34.57
CA ASN A 46 -23.03 10.95 34.45
C ASN A 46 -22.57 10.97 32.99
N THR A 47 -21.35 11.47 32.75
CA THR A 47 -20.79 11.62 31.39
C THR A 47 -20.78 10.31 30.61
N LEU A 48 -20.36 9.21 31.23
CA LEU A 48 -20.25 7.92 30.53
C LEU A 48 -21.62 7.39 30.08
N THR A 49 -22.64 7.55 30.93
CA THR A 49 -24.01 7.16 30.60
C THR A 49 -24.56 7.98 29.44
N LEU A 50 -24.34 9.30 29.46
CA LEU A 50 -24.78 10.19 28.38
C LEU A 50 -24.08 9.88 27.06
N ILE A 51 -22.77 9.64 27.08
CA ILE A 51 -22.00 9.23 25.90
C ILE A 51 -22.56 7.93 25.32
N LYS A 52 -22.83 6.92 26.15
CA LYS A 52 -23.43 5.66 25.68
C LYS A 52 -24.76 5.89 24.97
N GLN A 53 -25.64 6.71 25.54
CA GLN A 53 -26.91 7.07 24.91
C GLN A 53 -26.71 7.78 23.57
N TYR A 54 -25.75 8.71 23.47
CA TYR A 54 -25.43 9.37 22.21
C TYR A 54 -24.88 8.39 21.17
N CYS A 55 -24.00 7.48 21.59
CA CYS A 55 -23.45 6.46 20.71
C CYS A 55 -24.54 5.57 20.15
N GLU A 56 -25.42 5.03 21.01
CA GLU A 56 -26.52 4.16 20.62
C GLU A 56 -27.51 4.85 19.67
N ARG A 57 -27.77 6.14 19.88
CA ARG A 57 -28.77 6.88 19.11
C ARG A 57 -28.23 7.46 17.80
N PHE A 58 -26.95 7.84 17.74
CA PHE A 58 -26.42 8.62 16.62
C PHE A 58 -25.13 8.06 16.00
N LEU A 59 -24.26 7.39 16.77
CA LEU A 59 -22.99 6.84 16.26
C LEU A 59 -23.09 5.35 15.90
N GLN A 60 -24.22 4.97 15.32
CA GLN A 60 -24.44 3.63 14.79
C GLN A 60 -24.65 3.68 13.28
N GLN A 61 -23.95 2.79 12.57
CA GLN A 61 -24.05 2.63 11.11
C GLN A 61 -25.41 2.10 10.65
N THR A 62 -26.21 1.54 11.56
CA THR A 62 -27.52 0.96 11.27
C THR A 62 -28.66 1.97 11.40
N VAL A 63 -28.39 3.15 11.95
CA VAL A 63 -29.40 4.16 12.23
C VAL A 63 -29.53 5.10 11.02
N GLU A 64 -30.76 5.50 10.69
CA GLU A 64 -31.07 6.47 9.63
C GLU A 64 -30.88 7.91 10.13
N THR A 65 -29.63 8.27 10.43
CA THR A 65 -29.23 9.64 10.77
C THR A 65 -28.10 10.10 9.86
N PRO A 66 -27.84 11.42 9.74
CA PRO A 66 -26.68 11.91 9.01
C PRO A 66 -25.36 11.29 9.46
N MET A 67 -25.19 11.03 10.77
CA MET A 67 -24.01 10.30 11.25
C MET A 67 -24.01 8.83 10.86
N GLY A 68 -25.15 8.16 10.89
CA GLY A 68 -25.27 6.80 10.38
C GLY A 68 -24.83 6.70 8.92
N GLU A 69 -25.24 7.65 8.08
CA GLU A 69 -24.79 7.74 6.67
C GLU A 69 -23.28 7.96 6.56
N ILE A 70 -22.72 8.94 7.29
CA ILE A 70 -21.26 9.21 7.29
C ILE A 70 -20.47 7.96 7.69
N LEU A 71 -20.94 7.22 8.70
CA LEU A 71 -20.30 5.99 9.16
C LEU A 71 -20.42 4.86 8.12
N ARG A 72 -21.55 4.74 7.41
CA ARG A 72 -21.73 3.79 6.30
C ARG A 72 -20.79 4.12 5.14
N TRP A 73 -20.73 5.39 4.73
CA TRP A 73 -19.83 5.85 3.66
C TRP A 73 -18.38 5.60 3.99
N ARG A 74 -17.94 5.83 5.24
CA ARG A 74 -16.57 5.50 5.67
C ARG A 74 -16.27 4.01 5.55
N LEU A 75 -17.20 3.14 5.95
CA LEU A 75 -17.00 1.69 5.79
C LEU A 75 -16.93 1.27 4.33
N LEU A 76 -17.84 1.79 3.50
CA LEU A 76 -17.88 1.48 2.08
C LEU A 76 -16.59 1.92 1.40
N LEU A 77 -16.16 3.17 1.62
CA LEU A 77 -14.93 3.70 1.04
C LEU A 77 -13.69 2.97 1.55
N PHE A 78 -13.67 2.54 2.81
CA PHE A 78 -12.57 1.71 3.33
C PHE A 78 -12.51 0.34 2.65
N ARG A 79 -13.68 -0.29 2.40
CA ARG A 79 -13.74 -1.56 1.67
C ARG A 79 -13.33 -1.38 0.21
N VAL A 80 -13.89 -0.38 -0.47
CA VAL A 80 -13.52 -0.03 -1.85
C VAL A 80 -12.03 0.26 -1.92
N SER A 81 -11.43 1.00 -0.99
CA SER A 81 -9.98 1.27 -1.00
C SER A 81 -9.10 0.03 -0.80
N LYS A 82 -9.64 -1.05 -0.23
CA LYS A 82 -8.93 -2.33 -0.09
C LYS A 82 -9.11 -3.22 -1.32
N ASP A 83 -10.26 -3.11 -1.98
CA ASP A 83 -10.65 -3.93 -3.13
C ASP A 83 -10.28 -3.23 -4.47
N THR A 84 -9.97 -1.94 -4.46
CA THR A 84 -9.33 -1.25 -5.58
C THR A 84 -7.91 -1.76 -5.70
N VAL A 85 -7.68 -2.54 -6.76
CA VAL A 85 -6.39 -2.75 -7.46
C VAL A 85 -5.51 -1.53 -7.21
N GLY A 86 -4.34 -1.74 -6.60
CA GLY A 86 -3.45 -0.63 -6.25
C GLY A 86 -3.16 0.22 -7.49
N ASP A 87 -2.97 1.52 -7.33
CA ASP A 87 -2.76 2.51 -8.42
C ASP A 87 -1.55 2.20 -9.35
N HIS A 88 -0.90 1.04 -9.18
CA HIS A 88 0.37 0.65 -9.79
C HIS A 88 0.44 -0.89 -9.91
N GLU A 89 -0.63 -1.58 -10.29
CA GLU A 89 -0.55 -3.04 -10.52
C GLU A 89 -0.12 -3.34 -11.95
N ALA A 90 0.88 -4.21 -12.07
CA ALA A 90 1.30 -4.73 -13.35
C ALA A 90 0.27 -5.76 -13.83
N PHE A 91 -0.21 -5.64 -15.06
CA PHE A 91 -1.19 -6.56 -15.64
C PHE A 91 -0.65 -7.21 -16.91
N TRP A 92 -1.04 -8.46 -17.15
CA TRP A 92 -0.73 -9.21 -18.36
C TRP A 92 -1.81 -8.97 -19.42
N ASP A 93 -1.41 -8.96 -20.69
CA ASP A 93 -2.35 -9.14 -21.79
C ASP A 93 -2.94 -10.56 -21.81
N GLU A 94 -4.01 -10.78 -22.58
CA GLU A 94 -4.71 -12.08 -22.62
C GLU A 94 -3.82 -13.24 -23.10
N ALA A 95 -2.74 -12.93 -23.83
CA ALA A 95 -1.79 -13.91 -24.34
C ALA A 95 -0.56 -14.11 -23.44
N GLU A 96 -0.49 -13.41 -22.30
CA GLU A 96 0.65 -13.43 -21.37
C GLU A 96 2.00 -13.10 -22.05
N GLN A 97 1.98 -12.26 -23.09
CA GLN A 97 3.15 -11.82 -23.84
C GLN A 97 3.62 -10.41 -23.45
N VAL A 98 2.74 -9.60 -22.85
CA VAL A 98 3.05 -8.22 -22.46
C VAL A 98 2.66 -7.98 -21.02
N LEU A 99 3.64 -7.56 -20.20
CA LEU A 99 3.42 -7.05 -18.86
C LEU A 99 3.37 -5.53 -18.91
N THR A 100 2.22 -4.94 -18.58
CA THR A 100 2.07 -3.49 -18.53
C THR A 100 2.09 -3.02 -17.10
N TYR A 101 2.93 -2.03 -16.80
CA TYR A 101 2.96 -1.31 -15.52
C TYR A 101 2.90 0.18 -15.81
N GLU A 102 1.87 0.86 -15.31
CA GLU A 102 1.54 2.24 -15.71
C GLU A 102 1.45 2.37 -17.24
N ASP A 103 2.30 3.19 -17.85
CA ASP A 103 2.40 3.40 -19.30
C ASP A 103 3.59 2.65 -19.94
N VAL A 104 4.22 1.74 -19.19
CA VAL A 104 5.39 0.97 -19.64
C VAL A 104 4.98 -0.46 -19.95
N GLU A 105 5.19 -0.85 -21.21
CA GLU A 105 4.96 -2.20 -21.69
C GLU A 105 6.29 -2.97 -21.77
N LEU A 106 6.35 -4.11 -21.08
CA LEU A 106 7.45 -5.06 -21.16
C LEU A 106 6.98 -6.30 -21.92
N HIS A 107 7.47 -6.47 -23.14
CA HIS A 107 7.23 -7.70 -23.89
C HIS A 107 8.14 -8.83 -23.39
N MET A 108 7.59 -10.04 -23.34
CA MET A 108 8.30 -11.24 -22.89
C MET A 108 9.56 -11.54 -23.72
N ASP A 109 9.56 -11.20 -25.01
CA ASP A 109 10.73 -11.34 -25.90
C ASP A 109 11.84 -10.29 -25.61
N HIS A 110 11.50 -9.19 -24.94
CA HIS A 110 12.48 -8.20 -24.47
C HIS A 110 13.14 -8.59 -23.14
N ILE A 111 12.54 -9.49 -22.35
CA ILE A 111 13.10 -9.90 -21.05
C ILE A 111 14.54 -10.40 -21.15
N PRO A 112 14.91 -11.28 -22.10
CA PRO A 112 16.29 -11.72 -22.24
C PRO A 112 17.26 -10.57 -22.51
N MET A 113 16.85 -9.59 -23.32
CA MET A 113 17.66 -8.42 -23.65
C MET A 113 17.87 -7.52 -22.43
N LEU A 114 16.80 -7.28 -21.66
CA LEU A 114 16.85 -6.52 -20.42
C LEU A 114 17.74 -7.21 -19.37
N LEU A 115 17.58 -8.51 -19.18
CA LEU A 115 18.45 -9.26 -18.26
C LEU A 115 19.91 -9.21 -18.68
N GLU A 116 20.20 -9.28 -19.98
CA GLU A 116 21.56 -9.16 -20.48
C GLU A 116 22.15 -7.76 -20.24
N SER A 117 21.36 -6.69 -20.45
CA SER A 117 21.80 -5.31 -20.20
C SER A 117 22.10 -5.10 -18.72
N GLU A 118 21.19 -5.48 -17.83
CA GLU A 118 21.37 -5.33 -16.39
C GLU A 118 22.55 -6.15 -15.88
N TYR A 119 22.73 -7.38 -16.40
CA TYR A 119 23.88 -8.20 -16.05
C TYR A 119 25.21 -7.58 -16.49
N ARG A 120 25.23 -6.98 -17.69
CA ARG A 120 26.41 -6.29 -18.21
C ARG A 120 26.77 -5.09 -17.36
N ASP A 121 25.77 -4.30 -16.96
CA ASP A 121 25.96 -3.12 -16.12
C ASP A 121 26.38 -3.49 -14.69
N CYS A 122 25.76 -4.50 -14.09
CA CYS A 122 26.19 -5.06 -12.80
C CYS A 122 27.65 -5.52 -12.84
N ARG A 123 28.06 -6.20 -13.93
CA ARG A 123 29.45 -6.64 -14.10
C ARG A 123 30.42 -5.49 -14.25
N ARG A 124 30.07 -4.46 -15.03
CA ARG A 124 30.88 -3.25 -15.16
C ARG A 124 31.05 -2.59 -13.80
N LEU A 125 29.95 -2.38 -13.08
CA LEU A 125 29.96 -1.76 -11.76
C LEU A 125 30.79 -2.56 -10.75
N LEU A 126 30.67 -3.89 -10.74
CA LEU A 126 31.46 -4.72 -9.83
C LEU A 126 32.95 -4.71 -10.17
N TYR A 127 33.31 -5.08 -11.40
CA TYR A 127 34.70 -5.34 -11.76
C TYR A 127 35.49 -4.08 -12.12
N ASP A 128 34.85 -3.09 -12.72
CA ASP A 128 35.53 -1.89 -13.19
C ASP A 128 35.46 -0.79 -12.12
N ASP A 129 34.28 -0.57 -11.52
CA ASP A 129 34.08 0.52 -10.56
C ASP A 129 34.43 0.11 -9.12
N LEU A 130 33.81 -0.94 -8.57
CA LEU A 130 33.95 -1.33 -7.15
C LEU A 130 35.26 -2.08 -6.84
N MET A 131 35.74 -2.91 -7.76
CA MET A 131 37.03 -3.60 -7.62
C MET A 131 38.21 -2.74 -8.08
N PHE A 132 38.00 -1.44 -8.35
CA PHE A 132 39.04 -0.48 -8.75
C PHE A 132 39.90 -0.97 -9.93
N GLY A 133 39.30 -1.69 -10.88
CA GLY A 133 39.99 -2.19 -12.08
C GLY A 133 41.03 -3.29 -11.83
N VAL A 134 40.96 -4.02 -10.70
CA VAL A 134 41.85 -5.15 -10.43
C VAL A 134 41.66 -6.25 -11.49
N THR A 135 42.72 -6.54 -12.25
CA THR A 135 42.69 -7.50 -13.37
C THR A 135 43.15 -8.92 -13.01
N ASP A 136 43.76 -9.10 -11.83
CA ASP A 136 44.40 -10.37 -11.42
C ASP A 136 43.50 -11.25 -10.52
N VAL A 137 42.18 -11.06 -10.61
CA VAL A 137 41.20 -11.86 -9.89
C VAL A 137 40.39 -12.68 -10.90
N HIS A 138 40.28 -13.98 -10.62
CA HIS A 138 39.49 -14.89 -11.43
C HIS A 138 38.02 -14.44 -11.42
N ARG A 139 37.48 -14.16 -12.61
CA ARG A 139 36.08 -13.78 -12.76
C ARG A 139 35.21 -15.00 -12.52
N MET A 140 34.33 -14.91 -11.53
CA MET A 140 33.33 -15.93 -11.28
C MET A 140 32.23 -15.82 -12.33
N HIS A 141 31.91 -16.92 -12.98
CA HIS A 141 30.80 -16.98 -13.92
C HIS A 141 29.52 -17.33 -13.17
N ALA A 142 28.47 -16.51 -13.27
CA ALA A 142 27.20 -16.75 -12.60
C ALA A 142 26.61 -18.14 -12.93
N TRP A 143 26.80 -18.64 -14.16
CA TRP A 143 26.35 -19.98 -14.57
C TRP A 143 27.15 -21.13 -13.95
N ALA A 144 28.33 -20.86 -13.39
CA ALA A 144 29.15 -21.86 -12.70
C ALA A 144 28.70 -22.06 -11.25
N LEU A 145 27.93 -21.13 -10.68
CA LEU A 145 27.36 -21.25 -9.35
C LEU A 145 26.10 -22.12 -9.40
N LYS A 146 26.15 -23.24 -8.69
CA LYS A 146 24.99 -24.06 -8.36
C LYS A 146 24.23 -23.41 -7.22
N ASP A 147 23.14 -22.75 -7.58
CA ASP A 147 22.14 -22.25 -6.65
C ASP A 147 20.80 -22.94 -6.95
N SER A 148 20.00 -23.18 -5.92
CA SER A 148 18.70 -23.85 -6.04
C SER A 148 17.71 -23.18 -5.10
N ALA A 149 16.71 -22.53 -5.70
CA ALA A 149 15.58 -21.92 -4.98
C ALA A 149 14.75 -22.93 -4.18
N ASN A 150 14.96 -24.25 -4.38
CA ASN A 150 14.27 -25.30 -3.67
C ASN A 150 14.96 -25.71 -2.35
N VAL A 151 16.09 -25.10 -1.99
CA VAL A 151 16.79 -25.40 -0.73
C VAL A 151 16.26 -24.52 0.39
N ASP A 152 15.24 -25.02 1.09
CA ASP A 152 14.57 -24.31 2.19
C ASP A 152 15.23 -24.56 3.56
N THR A 153 16.56 -24.49 3.61
CA THR A 153 17.32 -24.68 4.85
C THR A 153 17.75 -23.33 5.40
N VAL A 154 17.36 -23.02 6.64
CA VAL A 154 17.72 -21.77 7.32
C VAL A 154 19.25 -21.65 7.42
N GLY A 155 19.81 -20.55 6.90
CA GLY A 155 21.25 -20.29 6.87
C GLY A 155 21.99 -20.92 5.68
N TRP A 156 21.26 -21.50 4.73
CA TRP A 156 21.83 -21.99 3.48
C TRP A 156 22.22 -20.85 2.53
N SER A 157 23.33 -21.05 1.81
CA SER A 157 23.76 -20.19 0.71
C SER A 157 24.47 -21.04 -0.34
N PHE A 158 24.57 -20.53 -1.58
CA PHE A 158 25.27 -21.20 -2.68
C PHE A 158 26.73 -21.57 -2.34
N ILE A 159 27.37 -20.89 -1.37
CA ILE A 159 28.74 -21.18 -0.90
C ILE A 159 28.85 -22.57 -0.27
N GLN A 160 27.74 -23.10 0.25
CA GLN A 160 27.70 -24.42 0.89
C GLN A 160 27.43 -25.56 -0.10
N HIS A 161 27.21 -25.25 -1.39
CA HIS A 161 26.98 -26.27 -2.41
C HIS A 161 28.31 -26.95 -2.77
N ARG A 162 28.36 -28.29 -2.70
CA ARG A 162 29.61 -29.09 -2.86
C ARG A 162 30.31 -28.91 -4.21
N GLU A 163 29.58 -28.49 -5.23
CA GLU A 163 30.08 -28.28 -6.59
C GLU A 163 30.54 -26.83 -6.87
N ASN A 164 30.39 -25.92 -5.91
CA ASN A 164 30.85 -24.53 -5.96
C ASN A 164 32.17 -24.36 -5.19
#